data_AF-A0A258C2M5-F1
#
_entry.id   AF-A0A258C2M5-F1
#
_cell.length_a   1.000
_cell.length_b   1.000
_cell.length_c   1.000
_cell.angle_alpha   90.00
_cell.angle_beta   90.00
_cell.angle_gamma   90.00
#
_symmetry.space_group_name_H-M   'P 1'
#
loop_
_entity.id
_entity.type
_entity.pdbx_description
1 polymer ?
#
loop_
_entity_poly.entity_id
_entity_poly.type
_entity_poly.pdbx_seq_one_letter_code
_entity_poly.pdbx_strand_id
1 'polypeptide(L)'
;GSTGHFAYQQQLDSQNPPANWQADLRSQVLCKLQDQHGDPVTDYFLEMYRTANADSRFEQRLYQQFLRHVHPHSQQPQNRAFYFDVAALNELKQSPNFQQLFLSFHAQPLFKPPRQPAGFSAVPASAAAGLRLAVEELAQIFAPHQTLLLDVELTRQVAESVFTLQRH
;
A
#
# COMPACT_ATOMS: atom_id res chain seq x y z
N GLY A 1 51.35 -12.77 4.50
CA GLY A 1 49.91 -12.73 4.77
C GLY A 1 49.64 -11.61 5.74
N SER A 2 48.97 -10.55 5.32
CA SER A 2 48.47 -9.51 6.21
C SER A 2 46.95 -9.55 6.17
N THR A 3 46.32 -9.99 7.25
CA THR A 3 44.89 -9.82 7.49
C THR A 3 44.65 -8.34 7.80
N GLY A 4 44.40 -7.56 6.75
CA GLY A 4 44.04 -6.16 6.86
C GLY A 4 42.66 -6.02 7.48
N HIS A 5 42.59 -5.94 8.81
CA HIS A 5 41.39 -5.47 9.48
C HIS A 5 41.34 -3.95 9.36
N PHE A 6 40.42 -3.46 8.53
CA PHE A 6 40.14 -2.04 8.38
C PHE A 6 39.45 -1.52 9.65
N ALA A 7 39.89 -0.39 10.19
CA ALA A 7 39.29 0.23 11.38
C ALA A 7 37.79 0.50 11.22
N TYR A 8 37.32 0.73 9.99
CA TYR A 8 35.90 0.89 9.66
C TYR A 8 35.08 -0.39 9.89
N GLN A 9 35.68 -1.57 9.70
CA GLN A 9 35.01 -2.85 9.94
C GLN A 9 34.71 -3.04 11.42
N GLN A 10 35.64 -2.66 12.31
CA GLN A 10 35.41 -2.68 13.76
C GLN A 10 34.29 -1.72 14.17
N GLN A 11 34.15 -0.60 13.47
CA GLN A 11 33.10 0.38 13.72
C GLN A 11 31.72 -0.15 13.30
N LEU A 12 31.63 -0.83 12.15
CA LEU A 12 30.41 -1.58 11.76
C LEU A 12 30.10 -2.71 12.72
N ASP A 13 31.10 -3.48 13.15
CA ASP A 13 30.91 -4.60 14.06
C ASP A 13 30.48 -4.11 15.46
N SER A 14 30.89 -2.91 15.87
CA SER A 14 30.41 -2.26 17.10
C SER A 14 28.98 -1.69 16.98
N GLN A 15 28.51 -1.51 15.75
CA GLN A 15 27.14 -1.11 15.41
C GLN A 15 26.26 -2.31 15.06
N ASN A 16 26.83 -3.53 15.02
CA ASN A 16 26.02 -4.72 14.80
C ASN A 16 25.03 -4.84 15.95
N PRO A 17 23.74 -5.00 15.64
CA PRO A 17 22.74 -5.25 16.66
C PRO A 17 23.12 -6.51 17.47
N PRO A 18 22.77 -6.57 18.77
CA PRO A 18 23.10 -7.71 19.61
C PRO A 18 22.56 -9.02 19.02
N ALA A 19 23.14 -10.17 19.37
CA ALA A 19 22.79 -11.48 18.80
C ALA A 19 21.32 -11.90 18.97
N ASN A 20 20.56 -11.20 19.81
CA ASN A 20 19.12 -11.35 20.03
C ASN A 20 18.27 -10.29 19.31
N TRP A 21 18.87 -9.46 18.46
CA TRP A 21 18.15 -8.54 17.60
C TRP A 21 17.39 -9.36 16.57
N GLN A 22 16.13 -9.64 16.89
CA GLN A 22 15.17 -10.02 15.87
C GLN A 22 15.01 -8.79 14.99
N ALA A 23 15.62 -8.83 13.81
CA ALA A 23 15.34 -7.82 12.80
C ALA A 23 13.82 -7.77 12.64
N ASP A 24 13.21 -6.61 12.92
CA ASP A 24 11.80 -6.43 12.64
C ASP A 24 11.59 -6.84 11.17
N LEU A 25 10.83 -7.92 10.95
CA LEU A 25 10.60 -8.45 9.62
C LEU A 25 9.62 -7.49 8.92
N ARG A 26 10.17 -6.40 8.37
CA ARG A 26 9.42 -5.35 7.69
C ARG A 26 9.44 -5.57 6.19
N SER A 27 8.31 -5.33 5.55
CA SER A 27 8.22 -5.12 4.11
C SER A 27 7.84 -3.67 3.85
N GLN A 28 8.32 -3.10 2.75
CA GLN A 28 7.92 -1.77 2.29
C GLN A 28 7.29 -1.87 0.89
N VAL A 29 6.15 -1.20 0.71
CA VAL A 29 5.58 -0.94 -0.62
C VAL A 29 5.55 0.56 -0.84
N LEU A 30 6.29 1.04 -1.83
CA LEU A 30 6.22 2.41 -2.32
C LEU A 30 5.14 2.47 -3.40
N CYS A 31 4.10 3.25 -3.16
CA CYS A 31 3.01 3.44 -4.11
C CYS A 31 3.19 4.75 -4.86
N LYS A 32 3.17 4.69 -6.19
CA LYS A 32 3.11 5.82 -7.10
C LYS A 32 1.78 5.74 -7.85
N LEU A 33 0.94 6.76 -7.66
CA LEU A 33 -0.37 6.82 -8.30
C LEU A 33 -0.43 8.02 -9.26
N GLN A 34 -0.96 7.76 -10.45
CA GLN A 34 -1.23 8.77 -11.48
C GLN A 34 -2.63 8.58 -12.05
N ASP A 35 -3.21 9.60 -12.65
CA ASP A 35 -4.43 9.44 -13.45
C ASP A 35 -4.12 9.11 -14.90
N GLN A 36 -5.16 8.84 -15.69
CA GLN A 36 -5.03 8.46 -17.10
C GLN A 36 -4.39 9.55 -17.99
N HIS A 37 -4.18 10.76 -17.47
CA HIS A 37 -3.50 11.85 -18.16
C HIS A 37 -2.05 12.03 -17.69
N GLY A 38 -1.59 11.19 -16.76
CA GLY A 38 -0.25 11.23 -16.18
C GLY A 38 -0.12 12.20 -15.00
N ASP A 39 -1.21 12.81 -14.54
CA ASP A 39 -1.19 13.71 -13.39
C ASP A 39 -1.09 12.90 -12.09
N PRO A 40 -0.25 13.33 -11.12
CA PRO A 40 -0.11 12.60 -9.86
C PRO A 40 -1.38 12.65 -9.01
N VAL A 41 -1.72 11.54 -8.39
CA VAL A 41 -2.79 11.46 -7.38
C VAL A 41 -2.19 11.74 -6.01
N THR A 42 -2.58 12.85 -5.37
CA THR A 42 -1.92 13.33 -4.14
C THR A 42 -2.63 12.90 -2.86
N ASP A 43 -3.96 12.77 -2.90
CA ASP A 43 -4.76 12.39 -1.74
C ASP A 43 -5.41 11.03 -1.97
N TYR A 44 -4.81 10.00 -1.38
CA TYR A 44 -5.27 8.64 -1.48
C TYR A 44 -4.89 7.80 -0.27
N PHE A 45 -5.56 6.66 -0.14
CA PHE A 45 -5.28 5.65 0.86
C PHE A 45 -5.37 4.24 0.26
N LEU A 46 -4.49 3.34 0.73
CA LEU A 46 -4.53 1.92 0.40
C LEU A 46 -5.52 1.22 1.32
N GLU A 47 -6.55 0.63 0.75
CA GLU A 47 -7.52 -0.19 1.48
C GLU A 47 -7.16 -1.67 1.33
N MET A 48 -7.14 -2.37 2.45
CA MET A 48 -6.93 -3.81 2.58
C MET A 48 -8.20 -4.44 3.15
N TYR A 49 -8.75 -5.44 2.47
CA TYR A 49 -9.99 -6.08 2.91
C TYR A 49 -10.13 -7.52 2.39
N ARG A 50 -11.14 -8.22 2.90
CA ARG A 50 -11.61 -9.52 2.41
C ARG A 50 -13.04 -9.35 1.88
N THR A 51 -13.39 -10.07 0.83
CA THR A 51 -14.74 -10.00 0.22
C THR A 51 -15.72 -11.02 0.79
N ALA A 52 -15.23 -12.09 1.43
CA ALA A 52 -16.04 -13.12 2.07
C ALA A 52 -15.87 -13.07 3.60
N ASN A 53 -16.96 -13.35 4.35
CA ASN A 53 -16.97 -13.43 5.81
C ASN A 53 -16.33 -12.21 6.51
N ALA A 54 -16.84 -11.01 6.18
CA ALA A 54 -16.42 -9.76 6.80
C ALA A 54 -16.44 -9.90 8.34
N ASP A 55 -15.26 -9.77 8.95
CA ASP A 55 -15.05 -9.81 10.39
C ASP A 55 -14.24 -8.58 10.73
N SER A 56 -14.95 -7.54 11.18
CA SER A 56 -14.37 -6.22 11.43
C SER A 56 -13.14 -6.26 12.33
N ARG A 57 -12.99 -7.29 13.20
CA ARG A 57 -11.79 -7.48 14.01
C ARG A 57 -10.59 -7.90 13.17
N PHE A 58 -10.77 -8.76 12.18
CA PHE A 58 -9.73 -9.13 11.24
C PHE A 58 -9.28 -7.94 10.40
N GLU A 59 -10.23 -7.19 9.83
CA GLU A 59 -9.89 -5.98 9.06
C GLU A 59 -9.20 -4.94 9.96
N GLN A 60 -9.64 -4.77 11.21
CA GLN A 60 -8.95 -3.92 12.17
C GLN A 60 -7.50 -4.38 12.42
N ARG A 61 -7.24 -5.69 12.53
CA ARG A 61 -5.87 -6.21 12.66
C ARG A 61 -5.02 -5.94 11.42
N LEU A 62 -5.59 -5.98 10.22
CA LEU A 62 -4.86 -5.58 9.00
C LEU A 62 -4.33 -4.14 9.13
N TYR A 63 -5.14 -3.21 9.62
CA TYR A 63 -4.73 -1.80 9.73
C TYR A 63 -3.94 -1.45 10.99
N GLN A 64 -4.09 -2.19 12.08
CA GLN A 64 -3.45 -1.86 13.36
C GLN A 64 -2.17 -2.67 13.62
N GLN A 65 -2.07 -3.87 13.05
CA GLN A 65 -0.96 -4.80 13.29
C GLN A 65 -0.12 -4.99 12.03
N PHE A 66 -0.77 -5.29 10.90
CA PHE A 66 -0.06 -5.56 9.65
C PHE A 66 0.47 -4.29 8.99
N LEU A 67 -0.39 -3.31 8.68
CA LEU A 67 0.05 -1.98 8.27
C LEU A 67 0.53 -1.20 9.50
N ARG A 68 1.81 -0.91 9.56
CA ARG A 68 2.44 -0.28 10.72
C ARG A 68 2.58 1.22 10.59
N HIS A 69 2.97 1.66 9.41
CA HIS A 69 3.31 3.04 9.19
C HIS A 69 3.12 3.42 7.73
N VAL A 70 2.74 4.67 7.51
CA VAL A 70 2.64 5.28 6.19
C VAL A 70 3.30 6.64 6.26
N HIS A 71 4.19 6.94 5.32
CA HIS A 71 4.76 8.27 5.19
C HIS A 71 4.89 8.69 3.73
N PRO A 72 4.83 10.00 3.44
CA PRO A 72 5.13 10.51 2.11
C PRO A 72 6.61 10.31 1.78
N HIS A 73 6.92 9.96 0.54
CA HIS A 73 8.29 9.86 0.06
C HIS A 73 8.97 11.25 0.10
N SER A 74 10.23 11.30 0.55
CA SER A 74 10.93 12.56 0.83
C SER A 74 11.10 13.47 -0.38
N GLN A 75 11.32 12.89 -1.57
CA GLN A 75 11.53 13.64 -2.81
C GLN A 75 10.25 13.82 -3.65
N GLN A 76 9.26 12.96 -3.45
CA GLN A 76 8.01 12.93 -4.22
C GLN A 76 6.85 12.72 -3.26
N PRO A 77 6.40 13.76 -2.54
CA PRO A 77 5.44 13.62 -1.44
C PRO A 77 4.07 13.05 -1.84
N GLN A 78 3.74 13.09 -3.13
CA GLN A 78 2.56 12.41 -3.68
C GLN A 78 2.67 10.88 -3.56
N ASN A 79 3.89 10.33 -3.61
CA ASN A 79 4.10 8.89 -3.42
C ASN A 79 4.13 8.58 -1.93
N ARG A 80 3.57 7.44 -1.55
CA ARG A 80 3.48 7.01 -0.15
C ARG A 80 4.19 5.68 0.03
N ALA A 81 5.04 5.60 1.04
CA ALA A 81 5.65 4.37 1.48
C ALA A 81 4.81 3.75 2.60
N PHE A 82 4.34 2.52 2.38
CA PHE A 82 3.60 1.72 3.33
C PHE A 82 4.54 0.67 3.92
N TYR A 83 4.59 0.59 5.24
CA TYR A 83 5.41 -0.37 5.97
C TYR A 83 4.54 -1.43 6.60
N PHE A 84 4.92 -2.68 6.35
CA PHE A 84 4.17 -3.85 6.74
C PHE A 84 4.96 -4.72 7.72
N ASP A 85 4.26 -5.28 8.70
CA ASP A 85 4.79 -6.24 9.67
C ASP A 85 4.57 -7.67 9.16
N VAL A 86 5.63 -8.31 8.67
CA VAL A 86 5.54 -9.65 8.08
C VAL A 86 5.22 -10.69 9.15
N ALA A 87 5.62 -10.49 10.41
CA ALA A 87 5.23 -11.38 11.50
C ALA A 87 3.72 -11.32 11.75
N ALA A 88 3.15 -10.12 11.80
CA ALA A 88 1.69 -9.95 11.92
C ALA A 88 0.94 -10.58 10.73
N LEU A 89 1.48 -10.49 9.51
CA LEU A 89 0.91 -11.16 8.34
C LEU A 89 0.90 -12.68 8.50
N ASN A 90 2.00 -13.26 9.00
CA ASN A 90 2.10 -14.70 9.22
C ASN A 90 1.11 -15.21 10.27
N GLU A 91 0.84 -14.41 11.32
CA GLU A 91 -0.24 -14.70 12.28
C GLU A 91 -1.62 -14.61 11.63
N LEU A 92 -1.86 -13.58 10.81
CA LEU A 92 -3.13 -13.42 10.11
C LEU A 92 -3.41 -14.58 9.16
N LYS A 93 -2.38 -15.12 8.48
CA LYS A 93 -2.44 -16.33 7.64
C LYS A 93 -2.93 -17.57 8.38
N GLN A 94 -2.78 -17.64 9.70
CA GLN A 94 -3.31 -18.75 10.51
C GLN A 94 -4.80 -18.60 10.83
N SER A 95 -5.41 -17.46 10.50
CA SER A 95 -6.82 -17.22 10.80
C SER A 95 -7.72 -18.06 9.89
N PRO A 96 -8.78 -18.69 10.44
CA PRO A 96 -9.71 -19.47 9.63
C PRO A 96 -10.28 -18.65 8.47
N ASN A 97 -10.38 -19.26 7.30
CA ASN A 97 -10.97 -18.67 6.09
C ASN A 97 -10.22 -17.46 5.51
N PHE A 98 -8.99 -17.16 5.93
CA PHE A 98 -8.17 -16.19 5.21
C PHE A 98 -7.50 -16.87 4.02
N GLN A 99 -8.07 -16.67 2.83
CA GLN A 99 -7.58 -17.25 1.57
C GLN A 99 -7.05 -16.20 0.60
N GLN A 100 -7.55 -14.98 0.70
CA GLN A 100 -7.25 -13.88 -0.22
C GLN A 100 -7.26 -12.55 0.52
N LEU A 101 -6.39 -11.64 0.09
CA LEU A 101 -6.36 -10.24 0.47
C LEU A 101 -6.62 -9.39 -0.75
N PHE A 102 -7.49 -8.40 -0.64
CA PHE A 102 -7.74 -7.42 -1.69
C PHE A 102 -7.07 -6.10 -1.30
N LEU A 103 -6.34 -5.51 -2.24
CA LEU A 103 -5.66 -4.21 -2.09
C LEU A 103 -6.22 -3.20 -3.09
N SER A 104 -7.01 -2.23 -2.64
CA SER A 104 -7.53 -1.16 -3.52
C SER A 104 -7.01 0.22 -3.10
N PHE A 105 -7.23 1.22 -3.95
CA PHE A 105 -6.94 2.60 -3.64
C PHE A 105 -8.21 3.44 -3.65
N HIS A 106 -8.38 4.24 -2.60
CA HIS A 106 -9.38 5.30 -2.55
C HIS A 106 -8.68 6.63 -2.70
N ALA A 107 -9.10 7.42 -3.70
CA ALA A 107 -8.51 8.72 -3.99
C ALA A 107 -9.56 9.83 -3.89
N GLN A 108 -9.13 11.02 -3.46
CA GLN A 108 -9.93 12.23 -3.43
C GLN A 108 -9.56 13.17 -4.60
N PRO A 109 -10.52 13.92 -5.14
CA PRO A 109 -11.96 13.88 -4.84
C PRO A 109 -12.67 12.62 -5.36
N LEU A 110 -13.67 12.09 -4.66
CA LEU A 110 -14.51 11.00 -5.18
C LEU A 110 -15.45 11.51 -6.29
N PHE A 111 -15.59 10.77 -7.38
CA PHE A 111 -16.60 11.07 -8.39
C PHE A 111 -18.01 10.76 -7.86
N LYS A 112 -18.80 11.80 -7.57
CA LYS A 112 -20.15 11.69 -7.01
C LYS A 112 -21.07 12.77 -7.58
N PRO A 113 -21.42 12.72 -8.88
CA PRO A 113 -22.34 13.69 -9.47
C PRO A 113 -23.74 13.62 -8.82
N PRO A 114 -24.47 14.75 -8.73
CA PRO A 114 -24.09 16.07 -9.23
C PRO A 114 -23.17 16.84 -8.26
N ARG A 115 -23.06 16.42 -6.99
CA ARG A 115 -22.35 17.15 -5.94
C ARG A 115 -20.86 17.31 -6.22
N GLN A 116 -20.25 16.30 -6.82
CA GLN A 116 -18.84 16.25 -7.16
C GLN A 116 -18.71 15.70 -8.59
N PRO A 117 -18.87 16.57 -9.60
CA PRO A 117 -18.99 16.16 -10.99
C PRO A 117 -17.63 15.91 -11.65
N ALA A 118 -16.53 15.99 -10.91
CA ALA A 118 -15.20 15.58 -11.34
C ALA A 118 -14.46 14.92 -10.17
N GLY A 119 -13.82 13.78 -10.41
CA GLY A 119 -13.10 13.03 -9.37
C GLY A 119 -12.77 11.61 -9.78
N PHE A 120 -12.25 10.82 -8.85
CA PHE A 120 -11.89 9.42 -9.06
C PHE A 120 -13.08 8.51 -8.81
N SER A 121 -13.31 7.55 -9.71
CA SER A 121 -14.30 6.51 -9.45
C SER A 121 -13.78 5.54 -8.38
N ALA A 122 -14.61 5.20 -7.40
CA ALA A 122 -14.37 4.00 -6.60
C ALA A 122 -14.38 2.81 -7.56
N VAL A 123 -13.27 2.05 -7.63
CA VAL A 123 -13.18 0.93 -8.54
C VAL A 123 -14.19 -0.15 -8.08
N PRO A 124 -15.21 -0.50 -8.88
CA PRO A 124 -16.25 -1.42 -8.44
C PRO A 124 -15.70 -2.83 -8.26
N ALA A 125 -16.20 -3.52 -7.24
CA ALA A 125 -15.76 -4.86 -6.81
C ALA A 125 -15.85 -5.95 -7.91
N SER A 126 -16.56 -5.69 -9.01
CA SER A 126 -16.74 -6.63 -10.13
C SER A 126 -15.80 -6.40 -11.31
N ALA A 127 -15.09 -5.26 -11.38
CA ALA A 127 -14.25 -4.91 -12.55
C ALA A 127 -12.75 -4.82 -12.22
N ALA A 128 -12.41 -4.48 -10.98
CA ALA A 128 -11.04 -4.50 -10.45
C ALA A 128 -11.14 -4.16 -8.96
N ALA A 129 -11.57 -5.12 -8.13
CA ALA A 129 -11.63 -4.97 -6.68
C ALA A 129 -10.22 -4.87 -6.07
N GLY A 130 -9.45 -3.87 -6.47
CA GLY A 130 -8.03 -3.84 -6.15
C GLY A 130 -7.24 -5.03 -6.71
N LEU A 131 -5.95 -5.06 -6.37
CA LEU A 131 -5.09 -6.21 -6.57
C LEU A 131 -5.55 -7.33 -5.62
N ARG A 132 -6.10 -8.41 -6.19
CA ARG A 132 -6.41 -9.63 -5.44
C ARG A 132 -5.15 -10.46 -5.30
N LEU A 133 -4.76 -10.71 -4.06
CA LEU A 133 -3.61 -11.55 -3.70
C LEU A 133 -4.12 -12.80 -3.00
N ALA A 134 -3.88 -13.97 -3.59
CA ALA A 134 -4.00 -15.24 -2.88
C ALA A 134 -2.96 -15.32 -1.76
N VAL A 135 -3.23 -16.10 -0.71
CA VAL A 135 -2.33 -16.20 0.45
C VAL A 135 -0.92 -16.65 0.07
N GLU A 136 -0.81 -17.47 -0.97
CA GLU A 136 0.46 -17.97 -1.52
C GLU A 136 1.27 -16.84 -2.19
N GLU A 137 0.58 -15.86 -2.80
CA GLU A 137 1.19 -14.72 -3.48
C GLU A 137 1.66 -13.65 -2.49
N LEU A 138 1.08 -13.60 -1.28
CA LEU A 138 1.43 -12.62 -0.25
C LEU A 138 2.92 -12.65 0.13
N ALA A 139 3.58 -13.82 0.05
CA ALA A 139 5.01 -13.93 0.35
C ALA A 139 5.90 -13.26 -0.71
N GLN A 140 5.41 -13.09 -1.94
CA GLN A 140 6.14 -12.43 -3.02
C GLN A 140 6.05 -10.90 -2.91
N ILE A 141 4.93 -10.41 -2.35
CA ILE A 141 4.68 -8.98 -2.15
C ILE A 141 5.22 -8.49 -0.81
N PHE A 142 5.05 -9.28 0.25
CA PHE A 142 5.38 -8.89 1.61
C PHE A 142 6.53 -9.72 2.19
N ALA A 143 7.67 -9.75 1.49
CA ALA A 143 8.86 -10.42 2.01
C ALA A 143 9.64 -9.49 2.98
N PRO A 144 10.30 -10.06 4.00
CA PRO A 144 11.16 -9.29 4.90
C PRO A 144 12.28 -8.57 4.14
N HIS A 145 12.55 -7.32 4.55
CA HIS A 145 13.63 -6.47 4.05
C HIS A 145 13.55 -6.17 2.54
N GLN A 146 12.34 -6.26 1.97
CA GLN A 146 12.06 -5.95 0.58
C GLN A 146 11.35 -4.59 0.46
N THR A 147 11.74 -3.84 -0.57
CA THR A 147 10.96 -2.70 -1.08
C THR A 147 10.38 -3.06 -2.44
N LEU A 148 9.07 -2.87 -2.60
CA LEU A 148 8.39 -2.98 -3.89
C LEU A 148 7.86 -1.62 -4.34
N LEU A 149 7.93 -1.37 -5.64
CA LEU A 149 7.25 -0.25 -6.27
C LEU A 149 5.93 -0.74 -6.86
N LEU A 150 4.84 -0.11 -6.45
CA LEU A 150 3.52 -0.28 -7.04
C LEU A 150 3.18 0.97 -7.83
N ASP A 151 3.17 0.85 -9.16
CA ASP A 151 2.76 1.92 -10.08
C ASP A 151 1.30 1.68 -10.50
N VAL A 152 0.43 2.66 -10.24
CA VAL A 152 -1.02 2.51 -10.39
C VAL A 152 -1.60 3.69 -11.14
N GLU A 153 -2.38 3.38 -12.17
CA GLU A 153 -3.21 4.36 -12.87
C GLU A 153 -4.65 4.33 -12.31
N LEU A 154 -5.19 5.49 -11.93
CA LEU A 154 -6.59 5.65 -11.50
C LEU A 154 -7.37 6.48 -12.51
N THR A 155 -8.58 6.07 -12.84
CA THR A 155 -9.42 6.84 -13.75
C THR A 155 -10.09 8.02 -13.04
N ARG A 156 -9.76 9.24 -13.48
CA ARG A 156 -10.48 10.48 -13.15
C ARG A 156 -11.64 10.66 -14.13
N GLN A 157 -12.85 10.75 -13.61
CA GLN A 157 -14.08 10.96 -14.35
C GLN A 157 -14.57 12.41 -14.26
N VAL A 158 -15.26 12.87 -15.29
CA VAL A 158 -15.95 14.17 -15.34
C VAL A 158 -17.35 13.93 -15.90
N ALA A 159 -18.37 14.45 -15.22
CA ALA A 159 -19.76 14.34 -15.62
C ALA A 159 -20.03 15.26 -16.82
N GLU A 160 -20.84 14.79 -17.78
CA GLU A 160 -21.20 15.56 -18.98
C GLU A 160 -21.82 16.92 -18.65
N SER A 161 -22.51 17.04 -17.52
CA SER A 161 -23.12 18.29 -17.05
C SER A 161 -22.13 19.43 -16.88
N VAL A 162 -20.84 19.15 -16.67
CA VAL A 162 -19.77 20.17 -16.57
C VAL A 162 -19.54 20.88 -17.91
N PHE A 163 -19.80 20.23 -19.04
CA PHE A 163 -19.55 20.77 -20.38
C PHE A 163 -20.75 21.52 -20.96
N THR A 164 -21.78 21.79 -20.16
CA THR A 164 -22.96 22.52 -20.61
C THR A 164 -22.75 24.03 -20.49
N LEU A 165 -22.75 24.74 -21.62
CA LEU A 165 -22.78 26.19 -21.66
C LEU A 165 -24.22 26.67 -21.49
N GLN A 166 -24.54 27.38 -20.41
CA GLN A 166 -25.81 28.09 -20.31
C GLN A 166 -25.72 29.36 -21.15
N ARG A 167 -26.57 29.47 -22.19
CA ARG A 167 -26.79 30.75 -22.88
C ARG A 167 -27.57 31.66 -21.93
N HIS A 168 -26.93 32.73 -21.48
CA HIS A 168 -27.63 33.90 -20.95
C HIS A 168 -28.12 34.78 -22.10
#